data_AF-A0A177E1N5-F1
#
_entry.id   AF-A0A177E1N5-F1
#
_cell.length_a   1.000
_cell.length_b   1.000
_cell.length_c   1.000
_cell.angle_alpha   90.00
_cell.angle_beta   90.00
_cell.angle_gamma   90.00
#
_symmetry.space_group_name_H-M   'P 1'
#
loop_
_entity.id
_entity.type
_entity.pdbx_description
1 polymer ?
#
loop_
_entity_poly.entity_id
_entity_poly.type
_entity_poly.pdbx_seq_one_letter_code
_entity_poly.pdbx_strand_id
1 'polypeptide(L)'
;MSDHGPTRLETELELLEAMYPNQTHYGPKSRELKFSHDNHASLLLRLPESYPELGLPDIISATDAAKNDLRTRVKVAVKDVGLAEGEEVLDAIVAAFQQVVEFAPATSDASSDTMAGADITPKTVIVWLHHLLNTNKRKLALLPPPSTPPVSGITKPGYPGVLVYSGPSAAVTEHVNTLKAQNWQAFQVRYEEEELWHFAHGTGVKEMESMSEVVKGVELEGSIGKTQKEELLKAIGIK
;
A
#
# COMPACT_ATOMS: atom_id res chain seq x y z
N MET A 1 21.51 -19.52 -25.77
CA MET A 1 20.24 -19.77 -25.07
C MET A 1 20.02 -18.54 -24.23
N SER A 2 19.09 -17.67 -24.63
CA SER A 2 18.90 -16.38 -23.99
C SER A 2 18.26 -16.61 -22.63
N ASP A 3 19.05 -16.40 -21.59
CA ASP A 3 18.61 -16.36 -20.20
C ASP A 3 17.78 -15.07 -20.02
N HIS A 4 16.52 -15.15 -20.42
CA HIS A 4 15.55 -14.12 -20.08
C HIS A 4 15.06 -14.46 -18.69
N GLY A 5 15.48 -13.65 -17.70
CA GLY A 5 14.98 -13.73 -16.34
C GLY A 5 13.45 -13.69 -16.28
N PRO A 6 12.86 -13.93 -15.09
CA PRO A 6 11.42 -14.04 -14.94
C PRO A 6 10.72 -12.82 -15.53
N THR A 7 9.68 -13.08 -16.31
CA THR A 7 8.81 -12.05 -16.88
C THR A 7 8.11 -11.28 -15.77
N ARG A 8 7.59 -10.09 -16.09
CA ARG A 8 6.82 -9.28 -15.14
C ARG A 8 5.63 -10.03 -14.55
N LEU A 9 4.92 -10.78 -15.38
CA LEU A 9 3.83 -11.65 -14.94
C LEU A 9 4.31 -12.77 -14.01
N GLU A 10 5.41 -13.46 -14.35
CA GLU A 10 5.95 -14.51 -13.47
C GLU A 10 6.35 -13.95 -12.11
N THR A 11 6.98 -12.78 -12.10
CA THR A 11 7.33 -12.06 -10.87
C THR A 11 6.07 -11.72 -10.06
N GLU A 12 5.02 -11.19 -10.70
CA GLU A 12 3.76 -10.89 -10.03
C GLU A 12 3.08 -12.13 -9.45
N LEU A 13 3.07 -13.25 -10.18
CA LEU A 13 2.47 -14.50 -9.72
C LEU A 13 3.23 -15.12 -8.54
N GLU A 14 4.56 -15.09 -8.56
CA GLU A 14 5.39 -15.53 -7.43
C GLU A 14 5.13 -14.68 -6.19
N LEU A 15 4.99 -13.36 -6.37
CA LEU A 15 4.64 -12.45 -5.28
C LEU A 15 3.24 -12.71 -4.75
N LEU A 16 2.27 -12.94 -5.62
CA LEU A 16 0.88 -13.20 -5.24
C LEU A 16 0.77 -14.51 -4.44
N GLU A 17 1.50 -15.55 -4.82
CA GLU A 17 1.55 -16.80 -4.06
C GLU A 17 2.24 -16.62 -2.70
N ALA A 18 3.27 -15.77 -2.60
CA ALA A 18 3.88 -15.43 -1.32
C ALA A 18 2.93 -14.66 -0.38
N MET A 19 2.05 -13.81 -0.94
CA MET A 19 1.05 -13.04 -0.18
C MET A 19 -0.15 -13.86 0.25
N TYR A 20 -0.56 -14.79 -0.60
CA TYR A 20 -1.76 -15.61 -0.42
C TYR A 20 -1.42 -17.11 -0.53
N PRO A 21 -0.61 -17.67 0.40
CA PRO A 21 -0.11 -19.03 0.26
C PRO A 21 -1.25 -20.04 0.16
N ASN A 22 -1.22 -20.88 -0.89
CA ASN A 22 -2.22 -21.90 -1.18
C ASN A 22 -3.64 -21.37 -1.47
N GLN A 23 -3.81 -20.06 -1.61
CA GLN A 23 -5.09 -19.44 -1.96
C GLN A 23 -5.17 -19.09 -3.45
N THR A 24 -4.03 -19.04 -4.15
CA THR A 24 -3.97 -18.70 -5.57
C THR A 24 -3.63 -19.90 -6.46
N HIS A 25 -4.14 -19.90 -7.68
CA HIS A 25 -3.78 -20.90 -8.69
C HIS A 25 -3.86 -20.29 -10.08
N TYR A 26 -2.72 -20.26 -10.79
CA TYR A 26 -2.65 -19.76 -12.15
C TYR A 26 -2.57 -20.91 -13.18
N GLY A 27 -3.47 -20.88 -14.16
CA GLY A 27 -3.49 -21.79 -15.30
C GLY A 27 -2.81 -21.14 -16.52
N PRO A 28 -1.56 -21.48 -16.88
CA PRO A 28 -0.83 -20.79 -17.95
C PRO A 28 -1.46 -20.96 -19.33
N LYS A 29 -2.18 -22.07 -19.58
CA LYS A 29 -2.87 -22.33 -20.85
C LYS A 29 -4.15 -21.52 -21.02
N SER A 30 -4.91 -21.36 -19.94
CA SER A 30 -6.16 -20.57 -19.95
C SER A 30 -5.92 -19.09 -19.65
N ARG A 31 -4.72 -18.76 -19.15
CA ARG A 31 -4.37 -17.46 -18.56
C ARG A 31 -5.35 -17.05 -17.47
N GLU A 32 -5.81 -18.02 -16.69
CA GLU A 32 -6.77 -17.79 -15.62
C GLU A 32 -6.08 -17.85 -14.26
N LEU A 33 -6.34 -16.84 -13.43
CA LEU A 33 -5.95 -16.83 -12.03
C LEU A 33 -7.18 -17.07 -11.17
N LYS A 34 -7.15 -18.14 -10.39
CA LYS A 34 -8.15 -18.44 -9.37
C LYS A 34 -7.63 -18.00 -8.01
N PHE A 35 -8.48 -17.34 -7.24
CA PHE A 35 -8.27 -17.04 -5.83
C PHE A 35 -9.40 -17.67 -4.99
N SER A 36 -9.04 -18.34 -3.90
CA SER A 36 -9.97 -18.96 -2.95
C SER A 36 -9.68 -18.43 -1.56
N HIS A 37 -10.65 -17.78 -0.94
CA HIS A 37 -10.51 -17.25 0.41
C HIS A 37 -10.88 -18.31 1.45
N ASP A 38 -10.36 -18.17 2.67
CA ASP A 38 -10.56 -19.12 3.77
C ASP A 38 -12.05 -19.32 4.13
N ASN A 39 -12.90 -18.30 3.88
CA ASN A 39 -14.33 -18.37 4.12
C ASN A 39 -15.13 -19.00 2.96
N HIS A 40 -14.48 -19.72 2.03
CA HIS A 40 -15.07 -20.33 0.83
C HIS A 40 -15.58 -19.37 -0.25
N ALA A 41 -15.31 -18.07 -0.12
CA ALA A 41 -15.46 -17.12 -1.22
C ALA A 41 -14.42 -17.40 -2.32
N SER A 42 -14.77 -17.12 -3.58
CA SER A 42 -13.88 -17.39 -4.72
C SER A 42 -13.96 -16.33 -5.80
N LEU A 43 -12.81 -16.06 -6.42
CA LEU A 43 -12.61 -15.14 -7.53
C LEU A 43 -11.89 -15.88 -8.67
N LEU A 44 -12.30 -15.61 -9.91
CA LEU A 44 -11.64 -16.09 -11.13
C LEU A 44 -11.41 -14.92 -12.07
N LEU A 45 -10.15 -14.70 -12.42
CA LEU A 45 -9.71 -13.70 -13.36
C LEU A 45 -9.20 -14.36 -14.64
N ARG A 46 -9.37 -13.68 -15.78
CA ARG A 46 -8.71 -14.04 -17.04
C ARG A 46 -7.80 -12.90 -17.49
N LEU A 47 -6.53 -13.20 -17.70
CA LEU A 47 -5.51 -12.23 -18.06
C LEU A 47 -5.41 -12.13 -19.59
N PRO A 48 -5.51 -10.92 -20.19
CA PRO A 48 -5.21 -10.68 -21.60
C PRO A 48 -3.82 -11.17 -21.99
N GLU A 49 -3.60 -11.53 -23.25
CA GLU A 49 -2.29 -12.01 -23.74
C GLU A 49 -1.15 -11.00 -23.49
N SER A 50 -1.48 -9.73 -23.59
CA SER A 50 -0.57 -8.59 -23.44
C SER A 50 -0.41 -8.08 -22.01
N TYR A 51 -1.03 -8.73 -21.02
CA TYR A 51 -0.88 -8.34 -19.63
C TYR A 51 0.53 -8.71 -19.09
N PRO A 52 1.19 -7.83 -18.30
CA PRO A 52 0.69 -6.56 -17.73
C PRO A 52 0.86 -5.32 -18.62
N GLU A 53 1.50 -5.42 -19.78
CA GLU A 53 1.81 -4.27 -20.64
C GLU A 53 0.57 -3.56 -21.17
N LEU A 54 -0.45 -4.30 -21.60
CA LEU A 54 -1.69 -3.79 -22.16
C LEU A 54 -2.88 -4.67 -21.76
N GLY A 55 -4.02 -4.03 -21.50
CA GLY A 55 -5.25 -4.67 -21.06
C GLY A 55 -5.24 -5.08 -19.60
N LEU A 56 -6.40 -5.00 -18.95
CA LEU A 56 -6.59 -5.40 -17.55
C LEU A 56 -7.20 -6.81 -17.44
N PRO A 57 -6.97 -7.54 -16.34
CA PRO A 57 -7.63 -8.82 -16.09
C PRO A 57 -9.16 -8.71 -16.03
N ASP A 58 -9.85 -9.63 -16.70
CA ASP A 58 -11.31 -9.73 -16.70
C ASP A 58 -11.80 -10.56 -15.51
N ILE A 59 -12.81 -10.05 -14.79
CA ILE A 59 -13.49 -10.81 -13.73
C ILE A 59 -14.52 -11.77 -14.35
N ILE A 60 -14.17 -13.06 -14.37
CA ILE A 60 -15.01 -14.15 -14.92
C ILE A 60 -16.07 -14.59 -13.90
N SER A 61 -15.67 -14.79 -12.64
CA SER A 61 -16.56 -15.13 -11.53
C SER A 61 -16.09 -14.50 -10.22
N ALA A 62 -17.02 -14.07 -9.38
CA ALA A 62 -16.75 -13.65 -8.00
C ALA A 62 -17.93 -14.07 -7.14
N THR A 63 -17.71 -14.84 -6.08
CA THR A 63 -18.78 -15.34 -5.20
C THR A 63 -18.39 -15.31 -3.74
N ASP A 64 -19.34 -15.06 -2.84
CA ASP A 64 -19.16 -15.22 -1.40
C ASP A 64 -19.27 -16.69 -0.94
N ALA A 65 -19.20 -16.90 0.38
CA ALA A 65 -19.38 -18.20 1.02
C ALA A 65 -20.72 -18.87 0.68
N ALA A 66 -21.79 -18.07 0.52
CA ALA A 66 -23.14 -18.51 0.20
C ALA A 66 -23.38 -18.67 -1.32
N LYS A 67 -22.34 -18.50 -2.14
CA LYS A 67 -22.37 -18.57 -3.61
C LYS A 67 -23.22 -17.49 -4.28
N ASN A 68 -23.45 -16.37 -3.60
CA ASN A 68 -24.04 -15.19 -4.22
C ASN A 68 -23.05 -14.59 -5.23
N ASP A 69 -23.54 -14.14 -6.38
CA ASP A 69 -22.73 -13.50 -7.41
C ASP A 69 -22.36 -12.07 -6.99
N LEU A 70 -21.06 -11.80 -6.88
CA LEU A 70 -20.49 -10.51 -6.49
C LEU A 70 -19.87 -9.73 -7.65
N ARG A 71 -19.89 -10.25 -8.89
CA ARG A 71 -19.12 -9.69 -10.02
C ARG A 71 -19.35 -8.20 -10.23
N THR A 72 -20.61 -7.74 -10.18
CA THR A 72 -20.93 -6.32 -10.36
C THR A 72 -20.31 -5.46 -9.26
N ARG A 73 -20.41 -5.89 -8.00
CA ARG A 73 -19.86 -5.16 -6.85
C ARG A 73 -18.33 -5.11 -6.91
N VAL A 74 -17.69 -6.23 -7.24
CA VAL A 74 -16.23 -6.31 -7.39
C VAL A 74 -15.75 -5.46 -8.56
N LYS A 75 -16.46 -5.46 -9.70
CA LYS A 75 -16.11 -4.60 -10.85
C LYS A 75 -16.18 -3.11 -10.51
N VAL A 76 -17.17 -2.70 -9.72
CA VAL A 76 -17.26 -1.32 -9.22
C VAL A 76 -16.08 -1.01 -8.30
N ALA A 77 -15.83 -1.85 -7.29
CA ALA A 77 -14.71 -1.66 -6.37
C ALA A 77 -13.35 -1.59 -7.10
N VAL A 78 -13.11 -2.47 -8.08
CA VAL A 78 -11.89 -2.46 -8.91
C VAL A 78 -11.77 -1.20 -9.75
N LYS A 79 -12.88 -0.68 -10.28
CA LYS A 79 -12.88 0.58 -11.03
C LYS A 79 -12.51 1.75 -10.12
N ASP A 80 -13.00 1.75 -8.89
CA ASP A 80 -12.74 2.81 -7.90
C ASP A 80 -11.27 2.81 -7.42
N VAL A 81 -10.58 1.67 -7.49
CA VAL A 81 -9.12 1.59 -7.23
C VAL A 81 -8.29 2.30 -8.31
N GLY A 82 -8.85 2.52 -9.51
CA GLY A 82 -8.18 3.28 -10.57
C GLY A 82 -6.99 2.57 -11.20
N LEU A 83 -7.14 1.28 -11.51
CA LEU A 83 -6.10 0.47 -12.17
C LEU A 83 -5.74 1.03 -13.56
N ALA A 84 -4.46 0.94 -13.91
CA ALA A 84 -3.93 1.38 -15.20
C ALA A 84 -3.26 0.23 -15.95
N GLU A 85 -3.33 0.26 -17.28
CA GLU A 85 -2.54 -0.62 -18.14
C GLU A 85 -1.05 -0.34 -17.97
N GLY A 86 -0.21 -1.35 -18.21
CA GLY A 86 1.23 -1.26 -18.00
C GLY A 86 1.66 -1.56 -16.57
N GLU A 87 0.72 -1.85 -15.66
CA GLU A 87 0.98 -2.16 -14.24
C GLU A 87 0.53 -3.60 -13.89
N GLU A 88 1.26 -4.21 -12.95
CA GLU A 88 0.87 -5.41 -12.20
C GLU A 88 -0.26 -5.06 -11.21
N VAL A 89 -1.44 -5.68 -11.35
CA VAL A 89 -2.67 -5.33 -10.62
C VAL A 89 -3.43 -6.52 -10.01
N LEU A 90 -2.94 -7.75 -10.12
CA LEU A 90 -3.66 -8.96 -9.66
C LEU A 90 -3.98 -8.89 -8.17
N ASP A 91 -3.01 -8.48 -7.35
CA ASP A 91 -3.17 -8.25 -5.92
C ASP A 91 -4.26 -7.22 -5.62
N ALA A 92 -4.26 -6.10 -6.36
CA ALA A 92 -5.26 -5.06 -6.18
C ALA A 92 -6.69 -5.53 -6.45
N ILE A 93 -6.85 -6.41 -7.44
CA ILE A 93 -8.14 -7.02 -7.74
C ILE A 93 -8.54 -8.03 -6.65
N VAL A 94 -7.61 -8.82 -6.13
CA VAL A 94 -7.84 -9.75 -5.00
C VAL A 94 -8.24 -8.97 -3.74
N ALA A 95 -7.53 -7.90 -3.39
CA ALA A 95 -7.82 -7.06 -2.23
C ALA A 95 -9.20 -6.38 -2.36
N ALA A 96 -9.56 -5.87 -3.55
CA ALA A 96 -10.89 -5.31 -3.79
C ALA A 96 -11.99 -6.37 -3.63
N PHE A 97 -11.74 -7.61 -4.08
CA PHE A 97 -12.66 -8.72 -3.86
C PHE A 97 -12.82 -9.06 -2.37
N GLN A 98 -11.73 -9.16 -1.62
CA GLN A 98 -11.77 -9.44 -0.17
C GLN A 98 -12.59 -8.37 0.57
N GLN A 99 -12.40 -7.09 0.26
CA GLN A 99 -13.21 -6.02 0.84
C GLN A 99 -14.71 -6.18 0.55
N VAL A 100 -15.08 -6.56 -0.68
CA VAL A 100 -16.49 -6.78 -1.04
C VAL A 100 -17.09 -7.99 -0.30
N VAL A 101 -16.27 -9.01 -0.02
CA VAL A 101 -16.66 -10.20 0.75
C VAL A 101 -16.78 -9.90 2.24
N GLU A 102 -15.88 -9.11 2.79
CA GLU A 102 -15.87 -8.71 4.21
C GLU A 102 -16.96 -7.67 4.52
N PHE A 103 -17.26 -6.78 3.58
CA PHE A 103 -18.35 -5.80 3.70
C PHE A 103 -19.62 -6.27 2.98
N ALA A 104 -20.50 -6.99 3.67
CA ALA A 104 -21.95 -6.94 3.44
C ALA A 104 -22.52 -5.68 4.14
N PRO A 105 -23.49 -4.96 3.56
CA PRO A 105 -23.52 -3.50 3.61
C PRO A 105 -23.63 -2.94 5.03
N ALA A 106 -22.58 -2.25 5.46
CA ALA A 106 -22.73 -1.05 6.27
C ALA A 106 -22.54 0.13 5.30
N THR A 107 -23.66 0.74 4.94
CA THR A 107 -23.71 1.99 4.20
C THR A 107 -22.84 3.04 4.87
N SER A 108 -22.01 3.69 4.06
CA SER A 108 -21.29 4.90 4.40
C SER A 108 -22.27 5.99 4.83
N ASP A 109 -22.03 6.57 6.00
CA ASP A 109 -22.42 7.93 6.38
C ASP A 109 -21.28 8.44 7.28
N ALA A 110 -20.45 9.34 6.76
CA ALA A 110 -20.63 10.80 6.78
C ALA A 110 -20.04 11.41 8.06
N SER A 111 -18.91 12.09 7.83
CA SER A 111 -18.50 13.37 8.40
C SER A 111 -18.80 13.63 9.88
N SER A 112 -17.74 13.69 10.68
CA SER A 112 -17.72 14.66 11.78
C SER A 112 -16.50 15.55 11.60
N ASP A 113 -16.78 16.71 11.01
CA ASP A 113 -15.94 17.89 11.05
C ASP A 113 -15.92 18.39 12.49
N THR A 114 -14.74 18.47 13.09
CA THR A 114 -14.53 19.20 14.35
C THR A 114 -13.18 19.88 14.26
N MET A 115 -13.22 21.12 13.76
CA MET A 115 -12.11 22.04 13.89
C MET A 115 -11.95 22.50 15.35
N ALA A 116 -10.69 22.75 15.68
CA ALA A 116 -10.17 23.67 16.70
C ALA A 116 -9.86 23.08 18.09
N GLY A 117 -8.71 22.42 18.14
CA GLY A 117 -7.69 22.61 19.18
C GLY A 117 -6.35 22.29 18.54
N ALA A 118 -5.46 23.28 18.40
CA ALA A 118 -4.10 23.05 17.89
C ALA A 118 -3.33 22.24 18.94
N ASP A 119 -3.54 20.93 18.93
CA ASP A 119 -2.75 20.00 19.72
C ASP A 119 -1.36 19.96 19.08
N ILE A 120 -0.40 20.63 19.72
CA ILE A 120 1.02 20.66 19.30
C ILE A 120 1.71 19.38 19.77
N THR A 121 0.95 18.30 19.99
CA THR A 121 1.50 16.99 20.29
C THR A 121 2.22 16.49 19.04
N PRO A 122 3.52 16.15 19.13
CA PRO A 122 4.21 15.58 18.01
C PRO A 122 3.72 14.15 17.80
N LYS A 123 3.75 13.71 16.55
CA LYS A 123 3.41 12.34 16.17
C LYS A 123 4.36 11.86 15.12
N THR A 124 4.78 10.60 15.22
CA THR A 124 5.54 9.91 14.18
C THR A 124 4.81 8.65 13.75
N VAL A 125 4.75 8.44 12.43
CA VAL A 125 4.13 7.26 11.81
C VAL A 125 5.10 6.64 10.81
N ILE A 126 5.26 5.32 10.86
CA ILE A 126 5.93 4.54 9.81
C ILE A 126 4.88 3.69 9.10
N VAL A 127 4.76 3.92 7.80
CA VAL A 127 3.93 3.11 6.91
C VAL A 127 4.84 2.24 6.07
N TRP A 128 4.55 0.95 6.09
CA TRP A 128 5.10 -0.02 5.17
C TRP A 128 4.10 -0.27 4.04
N LEU A 129 4.60 -0.43 2.82
CA LEU A 129 3.84 -0.71 1.60
C LEU A 129 4.53 -1.84 0.85
N HIS A 130 3.76 -2.63 0.11
CA HIS A 130 4.33 -3.69 -0.72
C HIS A 130 5.20 -3.10 -1.84
N HIS A 131 4.71 -2.05 -2.50
CA HIS A 131 5.53 -1.21 -3.36
C HIS A 131 4.88 0.16 -3.58
N LEU A 132 5.70 1.16 -3.87
CA LEU A 132 5.21 2.47 -4.31
C LEU A 132 5.88 2.83 -5.64
N LEU A 133 5.44 2.19 -6.73
CA LEU A 133 5.96 2.42 -8.09
C LEU A 133 5.13 3.43 -8.89
N ASN A 134 3.86 3.59 -8.56
CA ASN A 134 2.96 4.53 -9.24
C ASN A 134 3.39 5.99 -9.00
N THR A 135 3.64 6.73 -10.09
CA THR A 135 4.16 8.10 -10.02
C THR A 135 3.20 9.09 -9.37
N ASN A 136 1.89 8.90 -9.48
CA ASN A 136 0.90 9.77 -8.84
C ASN A 136 0.84 9.51 -7.33
N LYS A 137 0.86 8.24 -6.92
CA LYS A 137 0.94 7.84 -5.51
C LYS A 137 2.23 8.37 -4.87
N ARG A 138 3.35 8.22 -5.56
CA ARG A 138 4.66 8.76 -5.15
C ARG A 138 4.64 10.28 -4.95
N LYS A 139 4.04 11.04 -5.88
CA LYS A 139 3.88 12.50 -5.73
C LYS A 139 3.03 12.85 -4.51
N LEU A 140 1.94 12.13 -4.28
CA LEU A 140 1.05 12.39 -3.14
C LEU A 140 1.77 12.15 -1.80
N ALA A 141 2.58 11.10 -1.70
CA ALA A 141 3.39 10.82 -0.51
C ALA A 141 4.43 11.92 -0.18
N LEU A 142 4.79 12.78 -1.13
CA LEU A 142 5.74 13.88 -0.90
C LEU A 142 5.06 15.18 -0.42
N LEU A 143 3.73 15.22 -0.40
CA LEU A 143 2.97 16.46 -0.24
C LEU A 143 2.02 16.39 0.96
N PRO A 144 2.56 16.48 2.20
CA PRO A 144 1.72 16.66 3.39
C PRO A 144 0.98 18.01 3.35
N PRO A 145 -0.15 18.12 4.08
CA PRO A 145 -0.88 19.37 4.18
C PRO A 145 0.01 20.47 4.80
N PRO A 146 -0.20 21.75 4.43
CA PRO A 146 0.56 22.84 4.99
C PRO A 146 0.26 22.99 6.49
N SER A 147 1.31 22.94 7.31
CA SER A 147 1.21 23.08 8.77
C SER A 147 2.38 23.91 9.32
N THR A 148 2.23 24.44 10.53
CA THR A 148 3.31 25.12 11.26
C THR A 148 3.36 24.58 12.69
N PRO A 149 4.41 23.82 13.08
CA PRO A 149 5.56 23.40 12.26
C PRO A 149 5.17 22.43 11.12
N PRO A 150 5.97 22.33 10.04
CA PRO A 150 5.67 21.45 8.89
C PRO A 150 5.86 19.98 9.24
N VAL A 151 5.12 19.10 8.56
CA VAL A 151 5.40 17.66 8.54
C VAL A 151 6.71 17.42 7.79
N SER A 152 7.62 16.67 8.40
CA SER A 152 8.88 16.24 7.81
C SER A 152 8.91 14.72 7.71
N GLY A 153 9.69 14.18 6.79
CA GLY A 153 9.63 12.75 6.55
C GLY A 153 10.53 12.22 5.46
N ILE A 154 10.43 10.92 5.27
CA ILE A 154 11.13 10.17 4.23
C ILE A 154 10.11 9.32 3.48
N THR A 155 10.23 9.28 2.16
CA THR A 155 9.51 8.34 1.32
C THR A 155 10.51 7.56 0.50
N LYS A 156 10.43 6.23 0.52
CA LYS A 156 11.22 5.38 -0.35
C LYS A 156 10.26 4.63 -1.27
N PRO A 157 10.11 5.08 -2.53
CA PRO A 157 9.34 4.34 -3.51
C PRO A 157 10.02 3.02 -3.88
N GLY A 158 9.32 2.20 -4.68
CA GLY A 158 9.80 0.86 -5.04
C GLY A 158 9.49 -0.20 -3.99
N TYR A 159 10.32 -1.25 -3.91
CA TYR A 159 10.06 -2.47 -3.14
C TYR A 159 11.00 -2.65 -1.93
N PRO A 160 10.48 -2.86 -0.70
CA PRO A 160 9.15 -2.41 -0.27
C PRO A 160 9.07 -0.87 -0.32
N GLY A 161 7.86 -0.34 -0.32
CA GLY A 161 7.62 1.08 -0.12
C GLY A 161 7.68 1.40 1.38
N VAL A 162 8.37 2.48 1.75
CA VAL A 162 8.47 2.92 3.15
C VAL A 162 8.18 4.41 3.23
N LEU A 163 7.26 4.78 4.10
CA LEU A 163 6.95 6.17 4.41
C LEU A 163 7.19 6.41 5.89
N VAL A 164 7.87 7.49 6.23
CA VAL A 164 8.08 7.94 7.61
C VAL A 164 7.65 9.39 7.66
N TYR A 165 6.69 9.72 8.52
CA TYR A 165 6.22 11.09 8.70
C TYR A 165 6.29 11.47 10.18
N SER A 166 6.78 12.68 10.45
CA SER A 166 6.84 13.24 11.79
C SER A 166 6.52 14.74 11.80
N GLY A 167 5.78 15.20 12.78
CA GLY A 167 5.33 16.59 12.88
C GLY A 167 4.12 16.74 13.81
N PRO A 168 3.32 17.82 13.65
CA PRO A 168 2.08 17.99 14.42
C PRO A 168 1.12 16.82 14.20
N SER A 169 0.57 16.28 15.28
CA SER A 169 -0.30 15.10 15.26
C SER A 169 -1.46 15.20 14.28
N ALA A 170 -2.14 16.36 14.25
CA ALA A 170 -3.24 16.61 13.33
C ALA A 170 -2.80 16.51 11.86
N ALA A 171 -1.69 17.15 11.49
CA ALA A 171 -1.20 17.19 10.12
C ALA A 171 -0.65 15.82 9.66
N VAL A 172 0.05 15.10 10.53
CA VAL A 172 0.52 13.73 10.25
C VAL A 172 -0.66 12.79 10.06
N THR A 173 -1.66 12.86 10.94
CA THR A 173 -2.87 12.02 10.87
C THR A 173 -3.69 12.32 9.62
N GLU A 174 -3.90 13.59 9.28
CA GLU A 174 -4.57 14.01 8.05
C GLU A 174 -3.85 13.48 6.81
N HIS A 175 -2.52 13.60 6.77
CA HIS A 175 -1.73 13.11 5.65
C HIS A 175 -1.85 11.59 5.51
N VAL A 176 -1.63 10.84 6.59
CA VAL A 176 -1.72 9.36 6.57
C VAL A 176 -3.12 8.91 6.18
N ASN A 177 -4.18 9.58 6.66
CA ASN A 177 -5.56 9.29 6.26
C ASN A 177 -5.80 9.57 4.76
N THR A 178 -5.25 10.65 4.24
CA THR A 178 -5.32 10.97 2.80
C THR A 178 -4.66 9.88 1.97
N LEU A 179 -3.48 9.39 2.37
CA LEU A 179 -2.78 8.31 1.66
C LEU A 179 -3.51 6.97 1.81
N LYS A 180 -4.05 6.67 3.00
CA LYS A 180 -4.84 5.46 3.26
C LYS A 180 -6.10 5.42 2.39
N ALA A 181 -6.76 6.56 2.20
CA ALA A 181 -7.96 6.70 1.36
C ALA A 181 -7.70 6.41 -0.13
N GLN A 182 -6.45 6.40 -0.57
CA GLN A 182 -6.07 6.00 -1.92
C GLN A 182 -6.01 4.48 -2.12
N ASN A 183 -6.29 3.69 -1.07
CA ASN A 183 -6.31 2.22 -1.10
C ASN A 183 -5.01 1.62 -1.67
N TRP A 184 -3.85 2.07 -1.19
CA TRP A 184 -2.56 1.56 -1.64
C TRP A 184 -2.30 0.13 -1.13
N GLN A 185 -1.61 -0.68 -1.95
CA GLN A 185 -1.36 -2.08 -1.63
C GLN A 185 -0.54 -2.25 -0.35
N ALA A 186 -1.04 -3.12 0.52
CA ALA A 186 -0.48 -3.44 1.82
C ALA A 186 -0.08 -2.20 2.64
N PHE A 187 -0.92 -1.14 2.66
CA PHE A 187 -0.73 0.03 3.50
C PHE A 187 -0.82 -0.34 4.98
N GLN A 188 0.33 -0.59 5.59
CA GLN A 188 0.44 -1.03 6.98
C GLN A 188 1.10 0.06 7.82
N VAL A 189 0.36 0.63 8.76
CA VAL A 189 0.96 1.41 9.84
C VAL A 189 1.66 0.44 10.77
N ARG A 190 2.98 0.49 10.81
CA ARG A 190 3.83 -0.44 11.60
C ARG A 190 4.49 0.21 12.81
N TYR A 191 4.40 1.54 12.90
CA TYR A 191 4.83 2.32 14.03
C TYR A 191 3.97 3.58 14.11
N GLU A 192 3.52 3.93 15.30
CA GLU A 192 2.74 5.13 15.58
C GLU A 192 2.95 5.50 17.05
N GLU A 193 3.60 6.63 17.31
CA GLU A 193 3.90 7.11 18.67
C GLU A 193 3.85 8.64 18.73
N GLU A 194 3.60 9.17 19.94
CA GLU A 194 3.53 10.61 20.22
C GLU A 194 4.91 11.25 20.42
N GLU A 195 5.79 11.08 19.44
CA GLU A 195 7.15 11.64 19.47
C GLU A 195 7.53 12.36 18.17
N LEU A 196 8.52 13.27 18.28
CA LEU A 196 9.04 14.04 17.15
C LEU A 196 10.35 13.44 16.66
N TRP A 197 10.33 12.86 15.47
CA TRP A 197 11.53 12.43 14.77
C TRP A 197 12.19 13.59 14.05
N HIS A 198 13.50 13.53 14.01
CA HIS A 198 14.33 14.49 13.30
C HIS A 198 15.05 13.73 12.18
N PHE A 199 15.14 14.35 11.02
CA PHE A 199 15.72 13.72 9.84
C PHE A 199 17.01 14.43 9.44
N ALA A 200 17.96 13.70 8.87
CA ALA A 200 19.25 14.24 8.44
C ALA A 200 19.12 15.39 7.42
N HIS A 201 18.04 15.43 6.64
CA HIS A 201 17.77 16.50 5.67
C HIS A 201 17.04 17.71 6.27
N GLY A 202 16.71 17.69 7.57
CA GLY A 202 15.98 18.76 8.24
C GLY A 202 14.47 18.67 8.01
N THR A 203 13.91 19.70 7.37
CA THR A 203 12.45 19.85 7.22
C THR A 203 11.93 19.36 5.88
N GLY A 204 10.62 19.03 5.85
CA GLY A 204 9.92 18.56 4.66
C GLY A 204 10.09 17.06 4.42
N VAL A 205 9.39 16.56 3.41
CA VAL A 205 9.40 15.14 3.05
C VAL A 205 10.36 14.93 1.88
N LYS A 206 11.33 14.03 2.06
CA LYS A 206 12.34 13.73 1.05
C LYS A 206 12.20 12.31 0.52
N GLU A 207 12.37 12.18 -0.79
CA GLU A 207 12.44 10.87 -1.43
C GLU A 207 13.83 10.25 -1.31
N MET A 208 13.90 8.94 -1.06
CA MET A 208 15.12 8.15 -0.96
C MET A 208 15.07 6.97 -1.94
N GLU A 209 16.20 6.65 -2.55
CA GLU A 209 16.26 5.62 -3.60
C GLU A 209 16.45 4.21 -3.02
N SER A 210 17.04 4.10 -1.82
CA SER A 210 17.39 2.81 -1.22
C SER A 210 17.06 2.72 0.28
N MET A 211 16.93 1.51 0.79
CA MET A 211 16.72 1.30 2.23
C MET A 211 17.88 1.82 3.09
N SER A 212 19.11 1.74 2.56
CA SER A 212 20.29 2.26 3.25
C SER A 212 20.25 3.79 3.41
N GLU A 213 19.64 4.49 2.46
CA GLU A 213 19.40 5.93 2.55
C GLU A 213 18.30 6.25 3.55
N VAL A 214 17.23 5.44 3.61
CA VAL A 214 16.19 5.60 4.63
C VAL A 214 16.79 5.49 6.04
N VAL A 215 17.60 4.46 6.28
CA VAL A 215 18.27 4.25 7.58
C VAL A 215 19.20 5.41 7.91
N LYS A 216 20.03 5.86 6.96
CA LYS A 216 20.89 7.04 7.16
C LYS A 216 20.10 8.33 7.37
N GLY A 217 18.92 8.44 6.78
CA GLY A 217 18.07 9.61 6.88
C GLY A 217 17.43 9.80 8.27
N VAL A 218 17.27 8.72 9.05
CA VAL A 218 16.79 8.74 10.44
C VAL A 218 17.91 8.63 11.47
N GLU A 219 19.11 8.20 11.07
CA GLU A 219 20.25 8.04 11.96
C GLU A 219 20.95 9.38 12.22
N LEU A 220 20.59 10.02 13.34
CA LEU A 220 21.27 11.21 13.86
C LEU A 220 22.33 10.86 14.91
N GLU A 221 23.31 11.75 15.10
CA GLU A 221 24.30 11.58 16.17
C GLU A 221 23.64 11.63 17.55
N GLY A 222 24.00 10.68 18.43
CA GLY A 222 23.51 10.60 19.79
C GLY A 222 22.64 9.37 20.07
N SER A 223 22.10 9.28 21.29
CA SER A 223 21.24 8.17 21.70
C SER A 223 19.89 8.18 20.99
N ILE A 224 19.33 9.36 20.72
CA ILE A 224 18.01 9.53 20.10
C ILE A 224 17.98 8.95 18.68
N GLY A 225 18.99 9.25 17.86
CA GLY A 225 19.07 8.72 16.49
C GLY A 225 19.28 7.21 16.43
N LYS A 226 19.92 6.61 17.45
CA LYS A 226 20.02 5.15 17.57
C LYS A 226 18.66 4.50 17.83
N THR A 227 17.87 5.08 18.74
CA THR A 227 16.51 4.59 19.04
C THR A 227 15.60 4.70 17.82
N GLN A 228 15.62 5.81 17.08
CA GLN A 228 14.85 5.98 15.84
C GLN A 228 15.22 4.93 14.79
N LYS A 229 16.52 4.67 14.61
CA LYS A 229 17.00 3.63 13.70
C LYS A 229 16.52 2.25 14.13
N GLU A 230 16.59 1.90 15.41
CA GLU A 230 16.15 0.60 15.93
C GLU A 230 14.64 0.40 15.72
N GLU A 231 13.81 1.40 16.06
CA GLU A 231 12.36 1.34 15.84
C GLU A 231 12.01 1.32 14.35
N LEU A 232 12.74 2.06 13.50
CA LEU A 232 12.58 1.97 12.05
C LEU A 232 12.83 0.54 11.55
N LEU A 233 13.99 -0.03 11.88
CA LEU A 233 14.38 -1.37 11.43
C LEU A 233 13.37 -2.43 11.87
N LYS A 234 12.93 -2.35 13.13
CA LYS A 234 11.89 -3.20 13.70
C LYS A 234 10.55 -3.03 12.96
N ALA A 235 10.11 -1.80 12.70
CA ALA A 235 8.87 -1.52 11.97
C ALA A 235 8.93 -2.07 10.54
N ILE A 236 10.03 -1.91 9.82
CA ILE A 236 10.15 -2.41 8.44
C ILE A 236 10.48 -3.91 8.36
N GLY A 237 10.72 -4.57 9.50
CA GLY A 237 10.95 -6.02 9.59
C GLY A 237 12.38 -6.46 9.24
N ILE A 238 13.35 -5.55 9.32
CA ILE A 238 14.78 -5.85 9.11
C ILE A 238 15.43 -6.08 10.47
N LYS A 239 16.04 -7.26 10.65
CA LYS A 239 16.80 -7.63 11.85
C LYS A 239 18.26 -7.20 11.74
#